data_AF-A0A8S3K9P3-F1
#
_entry.id   AF-A0A8S3K9P3-F1
#
_cell.length_a   1.000
_cell.length_b   1.000
_cell.length_c   1.000
_cell.angle_alpha   90.00
_cell.angle_beta   90.00
_cell.angle_gamma   90.00
#
_symmetry.space_group_name_H-M   'P 1'
#
loop_
_entity.id
_entity.type
_entity.pdbx_description
1 polymer ?
#
loop_
_entity_poly.entity_id
_entity_poly.type
_entity_poly.pdbx_seq_one_letter_code
_entity_poly.pdbx_strand_id
1 'polypeptide(L)'
;MNTIFRIGTMGKIEDRLWRVTLVLTSDNDQQLKDLTEHIREETSGSTGWHRLGRLMITMSEFSQAEKVYNALLDLSSSDDCQEVSDLYHQLGFIHKENG
;
A
#
# COMPACT_ATOMS: atom_id res chain seq x y z
N MET A 1 -5.76 11.94 13.28
CA MET A 1 -6.09 12.72 12.08
C MET A 1 -4.79 13.08 11.40
N ASN A 2 -4.59 12.63 10.16
CA ASN A 2 -3.46 13.06 9.35
C ASN A 2 -3.97 14.17 8.42
N THR A 3 -3.26 15.29 8.37
CA THR A 3 -3.62 16.43 7.51
C THR A 3 -2.98 16.20 6.14
N ILE A 4 -3.81 15.99 5.12
CA ILE A 4 -3.35 15.79 3.74
C ILE A 4 -3.42 17.13 2.98
N PHE A 5 -2.37 17.42 2.22
CA PHE A 5 -2.30 18.58 1.36
C PHE A 5 -2.10 18.16 -0.09
N ARG A 6 -2.84 18.79 -1.00
CA ARG A 6 -2.64 18.66 -2.44
C ARG A 6 -1.75 19.80 -2.94
N ILE A 7 -0.83 19.48 -3.84
CA ILE A 7 -0.07 20.49 -4.57
C ILE A 7 -1.05 21.20 -5.51
N GLY A 8 -1.24 22.50 -5.29
CA GLY A 8 -2.04 23.36 -6.15
C GLY A 8 -1.18 23.94 -7.27
N THR A 9 -0.78 25.20 -7.11
CA THR A 9 0.05 25.88 -8.09
C THR A 9 1.53 25.81 -7.73
N MET A 10 2.37 25.72 -8.75
CA MET A 10 3.82 25.87 -8.63
C MET A 10 4.28 26.99 -9.56
N GLY A 11 5.15 27.87 -9.07
CA GLY A 11 5.71 28.96 -9.86
C GLY A 11 7.16 29.24 -9.47
N LYS A 12 8.02 29.45 -10.47
CA LYS A 12 9.40 29.90 -10.26
C LYS A 12 9.39 31.35 -9.78
N ILE A 13 10.07 31.64 -8.68
CA ILE A 13 10.27 33.02 -8.21
C ILE A 13 11.61 33.54 -8.78
N GLU A 14 12.68 32.77 -8.57
CA GLU A 14 14.05 33.11 -8.99
C GLU A 14 14.82 31.86 -9.42
N ASP A 15 16.09 32.01 -9.83
CA ASP A 15 16.88 30.86 -10.18
C ASP A 15 17.04 29.90 -9.00
N ARG A 16 16.70 28.63 -9.24
CA ARG A 16 16.63 27.57 -8.22
C ARG A 16 15.65 27.82 -7.05
N LEU A 17 14.77 28.82 -7.13
CA LEU A 17 13.75 29.09 -6.10
C LEU A 17 12.33 28.98 -6.67
N TRP A 18 11.54 28.09 -6.07
CA TRP A 18 10.16 27.80 -6.47
C TRP A 18 9.19 28.00 -5.30
N ARG A 19 8.03 28.60 -5.60
CA ARG A 19 6.89 28.64 -4.70
C ARG A 19 5.93 27.51 -5.07
N VAL A 20 5.57 26.71 -4.09
CA VAL A 20 4.53 25.69 -4.21
C VAL A 20 3.41 26.05 -3.24
N THR A 21 2.19 26.15 -3.75
CA THR A 21 0.99 26.37 -2.93
C THR A 21 0.39 25.02 -2.57
N LEU A 22 0.29 24.74 -1.27
CA LEU A 22 -0.37 23.54 -0.75
C LEU A 22 -1.81 23.87 -0.35
N VAL A 23 -2.75 23.04 -0.77
CA VAL A 23 -4.18 23.18 -0.49
C VAL A 23 -4.59 22.06 0.45
N LEU A 24 -5.16 22.42 1.60
CA LEU A 24 -5.72 21.45 2.54
C LEU A 24 -6.86 20.68 1.86
N THR A 25 -6.79 19.34 1.85
CA THR A 25 -7.89 18.52 1.35
C THR A 25 -9.00 18.42 2.39
N SER A 26 -10.25 18.37 1.95
CA SER A 26 -11.39 18.08 2.82
C SER A 26 -11.71 16.58 2.83
N ASP A 27 -12.44 16.11 3.85
CA ASP A 27 -12.92 14.72 3.91
C ASP A 27 -13.83 14.35 2.71
N ASN A 28 -14.37 15.34 2.01
CA ASN A 28 -15.19 15.17 0.82
C ASN A 28 -14.44 15.42 -0.50
N ASP A 29 -13.10 15.50 -0.49
CA ASP A 29 -12.30 15.64 -1.71
C ASP A 29 -12.45 14.40 -2.61
N GLN A 30 -13.02 14.58 -3.81
CA GLN A 30 -13.30 13.48 -4.73
C GLN A 30 -12.01 12.82 -5.24
N GLN A 31 -10.95 13.59 -5.50
CA GLN A 31 -9.69 13.01 -5.98
C GLN A 31 -9.04 12.16 -4.90
N LEU A 32 -9.12 12.59 -3.63
CA LEU A 32 -8.63 11.80 -2.51
C LEU A 32 -9.44 10.49 -2.35
N LYS A 33 -10.76 10.54 -2.56
CA LYS A 33 -11.61 9.35 -2.56
C LYS A 33 -11.21 8.39 -3.69
N ASP A 34 -11.12 8.89 -4.92
CA ASP A 34 -10.76 8.09 -6.09
C ASP A 34 -9.37 7.44 -5.91
N LEU A 35 -8.39 8.19 -5.41
CA LEU A 35 -7.06 7.66 -5.10
C LEU A 35 -7.12 6.55 -4.02
N THR A 36 -7.90 6.76 -2.97
CA THR A 36 -8.01 5.78 -1.88
C THR A 36 -8.69 4.49 -2.34
N GLU A 37 -9.68 4.59 -3.22
CA GLU A 37 -10.34 3.43 -3.81
C GLU A 37 -9.44 2.71 -4.81
N HIS A 38 -8.67 3.43 -5.62
CA HIS A 38 -7.68 2.81 -6.49
C HIS A 38 -6.64 2.01 -5.69
N ILE A 39 -6.10 2.59 -4.60
CA ILE A 39 -5.20 1.87 -3.69
C ILE A 39 -5.90 0.64 -3.10
N ARG A 40 -7.20 0.71 -2.80
CA ARG A 40 -7.98 -0.43 -2.30
C ARG A 40 -8.12 -1.56 -3.29
N GLU A 41 -8.33 -1.24 -4.56
CA GLU A 41 -8.42 -2.21 -5.65
C GLU A 41 -7.06 -2.89 -5.88
N GLU A 42 -5.99 -2.11 -6.02
CA GLU A 42 -4.63 -2.64 -6.25
C GLU A 42 -4.14 -3.52 -5.10
N THR A 43 -4.49 -3.16 -3.87
CA THR A 43 -4.09 -3.91 -2.67
C THR A 43 -5.16 -4.90 -2.19
N SER A 44 -6.15 -5.21 -3.02
CA SER A 44 -7.26 -6.10 -2.63
C SER A 44 -6.79 -7.47 -2.15
N GLY A 45 -7.46 -8.01 -1.13
CA GLY A 45 -7.14 -9.31 -0.52
C GLY A 45 -8.32 -9.85 0.27
N SER A 46 -8.30 -11.16 0.57
CA SER A 46 -9.38 -11.87 1.28
C SER A 46 -9.64 -11.29 2.68
N THR A 47 -8.60 -10.79 3.33
CA THR A 47 -8.67 -10.16 4.65
C THR A 47 -7.91 -8.84 4.69
N GLY A 48 -8.12 -8.05 5.74
CA GLY A 48 -7.34 -6.83 5.98
C GLY A 48 -5.83 -7.09 6.07
N TRP A 49 -5.43 -8.27 6.54
CA TRP A 49 -4.03 -8.68 6.61
C TRP A 49 -3.43 -9.02 5.24
N HIS A 50 -4.17 -9.73 4.38
CA HIS A 50 -3.76 -9.94 2.99
C HIS A 50 -3.58 -8.61 2.26
N ARG A 51 -4.50 -7.68 2.49
CA ARG A 51 -4.41 -6.34 1.93
C ARG A 51 -3.19 -5.57 2.44
N LEU A 52 -2.87 -5.69 3.73
CA LEU A 52 -1.66 -5.10 4.30
C LEU A 52 -0.39 -5.71 3.68
N GLY A 53 -0.32 -7.04 3.56
CA GLY A 53 0.80 -7.74 2.94
C GLY A 53 1.00 -7.34 1.47
N ARG A 54 -0.10 -7.24 0.70
CA ARG A 54 -0.06 -6.74 -0.68
C ARG A 54 0.37 -5.28 -0.78
N LEU A 55 -0.11 -4.41 0.11
CA LEU A 55 0.34 -3.02 0.18
C LEU A 55 1.85 -2.94 0.41
N MET A 56 2.40 -3.75 1.32
CA MET A 56 3.85 -3.80 1.56
C MET A 56 4.62 -4.28 0.34
N ILE A 57 4.10 -5.28 -0.39
CA ILE A 57 4.68 -5.71 -1.67
C ILE A 57 4.68 -4.56 -2.70
N THR A 58 3.55 -3.87 -2.88
CA THR A 58 3.42 -2.74 -3.81
C THR A 58 4.40 -1.60 -3.48
N MET A 59 4.71 -1.41 -2.20
CA MET A 59 5.68 -0.44 -1.73
C MET A 59 7.14 -0.94 -1.76
N SER A 60 7.41 -2.16 -2.25
CA SER A 60 8.72 -2.83 -2.18
C SER A 60 9.25 -3.02 -0.75
N GLU A 61 8.38 -3.00 0.25
CA GLU A 61 8.69 -3.24 1.67
C GLU A 61 8.69 -4.75 1.97
N PHE A 62 9.53 -5.49 1.23
CA PHE A 62 9.52 -6.96 1.21
C PHE A 62 9.74 -7.61 2.58
N SER A 63 10.64 -7.07 3.40
CA SER A 63 10.89 -7.59 4.74
C SER A 63 9.69 -7.40 5.69
N GLN A 64 8.85 -6.39 5.46
CA GLN A 64 7.62 -6.21 6.24
C GLN A 64 6.51 -7.11 5.71
N ALA A 65 6.38 -7.23 4.39
CA ALA A 65 5.43 -8.14 3.74
C ALA A 65 5.65 -9.59 4.20
N GLU A 66 6.91 -10.04 4.22
CA GLU A 66 7.30 -11.37 4.66
C GLU A 66 6.86 -11.65 6.11
N LYS A 67 7.02 -10.68 7.02
CA LYS A 67 6.54 -10.80 8.40
C LYS A 67 5.02 -10.97 8.47
N VAL A 68 4.27 -10.24 7.66
CA VAL A 68 2.80 -10.34 7.63
C VAL A 68 2.38 -11.72 7.13
N TYR A 69 2.95 -12.21 6.02
CA TYR A 69 2.55 -13.50 5.45
C TYR A 69 3.02 -14.70 6.28
N ASN A 70 4.19 -14.63 6.92
CA ASN A 70 4.59 -15.67 7.88
C ASN A 70 3.67 -15.68 9.10
N ALA A 71 3.29 -14.52 9.64
CA ALA A 71 2.34 -14.47 10.75
C ALA A 71 0.94 -15.01 10.36
N LEU A 72 0.49 -14.75 9.13
CA LEU A 72 -0.74 -15.35 8.60
C LEU A 72 -0.60 -16.88 8.49
N LEU A 73 0.53 -17.37 7.97
CA LEU A 73 0.79 -18.80 7.84
C LEU A 73 0.79 -19.52 9.19
N ASP A 74 1.36 -18.92 10.23
CA ASP A 74 1.35 -19.45 11.60
C ASP A 74 -0.06 -19.51 12.21
N LEU A 75 -0.96 -18.64 11.77
CA LEU A 75 -2.36 -18.57 12.23
C LEU A 75 -3.31 -19.44 11.39
N SER A 76 -2.90 -19.84 10.19
CA SER A 76 -3.72 -20.63 9.27
C SER A 76 -3.80 -22.09 9.70
N SER A 77 -4.98 -22.69 9.48
CA SER A 77 -5.14 -24.14 9.65
C SER A 77 -4.44 -24.88 8.53
N SER A 78 -3.71 -25.96 8.86
CA SER A 78 -3.10 -26.83 7.86
C SER A 78 -4.12 -27.49 6.92
N ASP A 79 -5.37 -27.58 7.34
CA ASP A 79 -6.45 -28.18 6.54
C ASP A 79 -7.03 -27.18 5.51
N ASP A 80 -6.74 -25.88 5.65
CA ASP A 80 -7.10 -24.86 4.66
C ASP A 80 -6.02 -24.77 3.58
N CYS A 81 -6.01 -25.77 2.70
CA CYS A 81 -5.03 -25.88 1.63
C CYS A 81 -5.05 -24.67 0.68
N GLN A 82 -6.19 -24.00 0.51
CA GLN A 82 -6.31 -22.83 -0.37
C GLN A 82 -5.58 -21.63 0.24
N GLU A 83 -5.87 -21.32 1.51
CA GLU A 83 -5.20 -20.25 2.24
C GLU A 83 -3.69 -20.48 2.31
N VAL A 84 -3.27 -21.69 2.70
CA VAL A 84 -1.84 -22.04 2.80
C VAL A 84 -1.12 -21.91 1.45
N SER A 85 -1.76 -22.35 0.36
CA SER A 85 -1.23 -22.19 -1.00
C SER A 85 -1.06 -20.72 -1.38
N ASP A 86 -2.07 -19.89 -1.10
CA ASP A 86 -2.04 -18.47 -1.42
C ASP A 86 -0.93 -17.74 -0.63
N LEU A 87 -0.76 -18.07 0.65
CA LEU A 87 0.31 -17.52 1.50
C LEU A 87 1.71 -17.90 0.98
N TYR A 88 1.94 -19.17 0.65
CA TYR A 88 3.21 -19.59 0.06
C TYR A 88 3.47 -18.96 -1.31
N HIS A 89 2.44 -18.76 -2.13
CA HIS A 89 2.58 -18.03 -3.40
C HIS A 89 3.07 -16.59 -3.16
N GLN A 90 2.50 -15.87 -2.18
CA GLN A 90 2.96 -14.51 -1.85
C GLN A 90 4.39 -14.50 -1.32
N LEU A 91 4.76 -15.43 -0.42
CA LEU A 91 6.13 -15.55 0.09
C LEU A 91 7.12 -15.86 -1.04
N GLY A 92 6.78 -16.77 -1.96
CA GLY A 92 7.59 -17.08 -3.13
C GLY A 92 7.79 -15.87 -4.05
N PHE A 93 6.73 -15.09 -4.28
CA PHE A 93 6.82 -13.83 -5.02
C PHE A 93 7.77 -12.83 -4.32
N ILE A 94 7.63 -12.65 -3.00
CA ILE A 94 8.49 -11.76 -2.21
C ILE A 94 9.96 -12.15 -2.35
N HIS A 95 10.31 -13.43 -2.18
CA HIS A 95 11.69 -13.88 -2.30
C HIS A 95 12.25 -13.75 -3.72
N LYS A 96 11.40 -13.91 -4.74
CA LYS A 96 11.80 -13.71 -6.14
C LYS A 96 12.14 -12.24 -6.43
N GLU A 97 11.36 -11.30 -5.92
CA GLU A 97 11.56 -9.87 -6.19
C GLU A 97 12.61 -9.23 -5.26
N ASN A 98 12.92 -9.86 -4.12
CA ASN A 98 13.91 -9.37 -3.16
C ASN A 98 15.33 -9.94 -3.38
N GLY A 99 15.53 -10.81 -4.39
CA GLY A 99 16.82 -11.42 -4.74
C GLY A 99 17.45 -10.79 -5.98
#